data_AF-A0A958TNQ7-F1
#
_entry.id   AF-A0A958TNQ7-F1
#
_cell.length_a   1.000
_cell.length_b   1.000
_cell.length_c   1.000
_cell.angle_alpha   90.00
_cell.angle_beta   90.00
_cell.angle_gamma   90.00
#
_symmetry.space_group_name_H-M   'P 1'
#
loop_
_entity.id
_entity.type
_entity.pdbx_description
1 polymer ?
#
loop_
_entity_poly.entity_id
_entity_poly.type
_entity_poly.pdbx_seq_one_letter_code
_entity_poly.pdbx_strand_id
1 'polypeptide(L)'
;MTIKLLAIGKTDNKQLQALIDDYQKRLGFYVKFEFEIIPDLKKVKNLSEDQQKQKEGELILNKLNPTDVLILLDENGKQLDSIGFSNYLQKHMNSGIKQLVFVIGGPYG
;
A
#
# COMPACT_ATOMS: atom_id res chain seq x y z
N MET A 1 -7.58 12.57 -8.18
CA MET A 1 -7.27 11.67 -7.05
C MET A 1 -6.01 10.89 -7.40
N THR A 2 -5.07 10.79 -6.47
CA THR A 2 -3.88 9.91 -6.56
C THR A 2 -4.17 8.63 -5.80
N ILE A 3 -3.85 7.48 -6.38
CA ILE A 3 -3.82 6.21 -5.66
C ILE A 3 -2.36 5.86 -5.40
N LYS A 4 -1.98 5.77 -4.14
CA LYS A 4 -0.65 5.37 -3.72
C LYS A 4 -0.70 3.97 -3.12
N LEU A 5 0.23 3.11 -3.51
CA LEU A 5 0.50 1.84 -2.87
C LEU A 5 1.84 1.93 -2.14
N LEU A 6 1.81 1.75 -0.82
CA LEU A 6 2.98 1.61 0.03
C LEU A 6 3.17 0.13 0.36
N ALA A 7 4.40 -0.37 0.25
CA ALA A 7 4.74 -1.72 0.64
C ALA A 7 6.03 -1.73 1.48
N ILE A 8 6.07 -2.55 2.53
CA ILE A 8 7.31 -2.87 3.24
C ILE A 8 8.06 -3.95 2.47
N GLY A 9 9.33 -3.68 2.18
CA GLY A 9 10.21 -4.61 1.48
C GLY A 9 9.97 -4.65 -0.03
N LYS A 10 11.04 -5.00 -0.77
CA LYS A 10 10.97 -5.17 -2.22
C LYS A 10 10.94 -6.64 -2.58
N THR A 11 10.30 -6.97 -3.71
CA THR A 11 10.50 -8.28 -4.31
C THR A 11 11.87 -8.36 -4.98
N ASP A 12 12.54 -9.50 -4.82
CA ASP A 12 13.75 -9.87 -5.56
C ASP A 12 13.44 -10.70 -6.81
N ASN A 13 12.18 -11.12 -6.97
CA ASN A 13 11.71 -11.89 -8.11
C ASN A 13 11.50 -10.99 -9.34
N LYS A 14 12.39 -11.16 -10.33
CA LYS A 14 12.36 -10.40 -11.59
C LYS A 14 11.08 -10.58 -12.39
N GLN A 15 10.43 -11.75 -12.32
CA GLN A 15 9.18 -11.99 -13.04
C GLN A 15 8.03 -11.19 -12.42
N LEU A 16 7.97 -11.12 -11.08
CA LEU A 16 6.99 -10.29 -10.38
C LEU A 16 7.22 -8.81 -10.65
N GLN A 17 8.48 -8.36 -10.67
CA GLN A 17 8.79 -6.98 -11.03
C GLN A 17 8.28 -6.61 -12.43
N ALA A 18 8.49 -7.49 -13.42
CA ALA A 18 8.00 -7.26 -14.78
C ALA A 18 6.46 -7.17 -14.86
N LEU A 19 5.75 -8.00 -14.09
CA LEU A 19 4.29 -7.95 -14.02
C LEU A 19 3.81 -6.67 -13.33
N ILE A 20 4.43 -6.28 -12.22
CA ILE A 20 4.13 -5.03 -11.51
C ILE A 20 4.28 -3.84 -12.47
N ASP A 21 5.38 -3.77 -13.21
CA ASP A 21 5.64 -2.69 -14.16
C ASP A 21 4.60 -2.64 -15.30
N ASP A 22 4.15 -3.79 -15.81
CA ASP A 22 3.09 -3.87 -16.83
C ASP A 22 1.75 -3.32 -16.28
N TYR A 23 1.34 -3.76 -15.10
CA TYR A 23 0.11 -3.26 -14.47
C TYR A 23 0.21 -1.78 -14.09
N GLN A 24 1.38 -1.33 -13.63
CA GLN A 24 1.60 0.08 -13.29
C GLN A 24 1.46 0.98 -14.53
N LYS A 25 2.00 0.56 -15.68
CA LYS A 25 1.83 1.26 -16.96
C LYS A 25 0.35 1.32 -17.38
N ARG A 26 -0.37 0.20 -17.26
CA ARG A 26 -1.81 0.14 -17.58
C ARG A 26 -2.63 1.07 -16.68
N LEU A 27 -2.36 1.08 -15.38
CA LEU A 27 -3.06 1.94 -14.41
C LEU A 27 -2.81 3.43 -14.68
N GLY A 28 -1.61 3.80 -15.12
CA GLY A 28 -1.22 5.18 -15.41
C GLY A 28 -2.09 5.87 -16.47
N PHE A 29 -2.78 5.12 -17.33
CA PHE A 29 -3.74 5.68 -18.30
C PHE A 29 -5.07 6.11 -17.66
N TYR A 30 -5.41 5.58 -16.49
CA TYR A 30 -6.72 5.79 -15.85
C TYR A 30 -6.63 6.62 -14.57
N VAL A 31 -5.55 6.48 -13.81
CA VAL A 31 -5.38 7.15 -12.53
C VAL A 31 -3.91 7.50 -12.32
N LYS A 32 -3.66 8.59 -11.59
CA LYS A 32 -2.33 8.89 -11.08
C LYS A 32 -1.99 7.84 -10.01
N PHE A 33 -1.27 6.81 -10.41
CA PHE A 33 -0.84 5.72 -9.54
C PHE A 33 0.62 5.87 -9.14
N GLU A 34 0.90 5.77 -7.85
CA GLU A 34 2.24 5.84 -7.27
C GLU A 34 2.51 4.55 -6.50
N PHE A 35 3.61 3.85 -6.80
CA PHE A 35 4.06 2.70 -6.03
C PHE A 35 5.37 3.05 -5.34
N GLU A 36 5.38 2.99 -4.02
CA GLU A 36 6.54 3.33 -3.19
C GLU A 36 6.86 2.17 -2.24
N ILE A 37 8.13 1.77 -2.24
CA ILE A 37 8.64 0.70 -1.40
C ILE A 37 9.40 1.32 -0.24
N ILE A 38 8.99 0.96 0.98
CA ILE A 38 9.69 1.27 2.21
C ILE A 38 10.70 0.15 2.46
N PRO A 39 12.01 0.45 2.56
CA PRO A 39 13.02 -0.58 2.81
C PRO A 39 12.81 -1.29 4.15
N ASP A 40 13.17 -2.58 4.20
CA ASP A 40 13.12 -3.38 5.41
C ASP A 40 13.95 -2.75 6.55
N LEU A 41 13.48 -2.96 7.79
CA LEU A 41 14.22 -2.55 8.97
C LEU A 41 15.57 -3.25 9.05
N LYS A 42 16.64 -2.45 9.19
CA LYS A 42 17.98 -2.98 9.45
C LYS A 42 18.05 -3.46 10.91
N LYS A 43 18.73 -4.59 11.16
CA LYS A 43 18.99 -5.14 12.50
C LYS A 43 17.74 -5.64 13.25
N VAL A 44 16.78 -6.25 12.55
CA VAL A 44 15.57 -6.85 13.17
C VAL A 44 15.84 -8.04 14.09
N LYS A 45 17.02 -8.67 14.04
CA LYS A 45 17.36 -9.88 14.84
C LYS A 45 17.19 -9.72 16.36
N ASN A 46 17.22 -8.49 16.86
CA ASN A 46 17.09 -8.20 18.30
C ASN A 46 15.74 -7.56 18.67
N LEU A 47 14.81 -7.45 17.70
CA LEU A 47 13.48 -6.89 17.94
C LEU A 47 12.48 -8.02 18.15
N SER A 48 11.52 -7.81 19.04
CA SER A 48 10.31 -8.62 19.04
C SER A 48 9.43 -8.29 17.83
N GLU A 49 8.52 -9.18 17.47
CA GLU A 49 7.53 -8.94 16.42
C GLU A 49 6.74 -7.65 16.66
N ASP A 50 6.31 -7.39 17.91
CA ASP A 50 5.60 -6.14 18.25
C ASP A 50 6.45 -4.88 18.06
N GLN A 51 7.74 -4.93 18.42
CA GLN A 51 8.65 -3.82 18.18
C GLN A 51 8.92 -3.61 16.68
N GLN A 52 8.94 -4.68 15.90
CA GLN A 52 9.07 -4.60 14.46
C GLN A 52 7.84 -3.93 13.84
N LYS A 53 6.63 -4.40 14.17
CA LYS A 53 5.37 -3.80 13.71
C LYS A 53 5.25 -2.31 14.06
N GLN A 54 5.61 -1.93 15.28
CA GLN A 54 5.60 -0.52 15.70
C GLN A 54 6.52 0.34 14.83
N LYS A 55 7.75 -0.12 14.59
CA LYS A 55 8.72 0.62 13.78
C LYS A 55 8.34 0.68 12.30
N GLU A 56 7.81 -0.41 11.74
CA GLU A 56 7.28 -0.42 10.37
C GLU A 56 6.07 0.54 10.25
N GLY A 57 5.19 0.52 11.25
CA GLY A 57 4.07 1.47 11.37
C GLY A 57 4.52 2.92 11.39
N GLU A 58 5.56 3.27 12.16
CA GLU A 58 6.16 4.61 12.15
C GLU A 58 6.68 5.01 10.76
N LEU A 59 7.35 4.09 10.05
CA LEU A 59 7.82 4.34 8.69
C LEU A 59 6.67 4.59 7.71
N ILE A 60 5.58 3.83 7.83
CA ILE A 60 4.37 4.02 7.02
C ILE A 60 3.74 5.38 7.31
N LEU A 61 3.52 5.71 8.60
CA LEU A 61 2.90 6.97 9.01
C LEU A 61 3.71 8.19 8.53
N ASN A 62 5.04 8.10 8.52
CA ASN A 62 5.91 9.17 8.00
C ASN A 62 5.77 9.43 6.48
N LYS A 63 5.07 8.55 5.74
CA LYS A 63 4.79 8.70 4.30
C LYS A 63 3.39 9.24 4.01
N LEU A 64 2.59 9.48 5.05
CA LEU A 64 1.21 9.93 4.94
C LEU A 64 1.08 11.41 5.29
N ASN A 65 0.11 12.06 4.66
CA ASN A 65 -0.39 13.35 5.10
C ASN A 65 -1.64 13.17 5.97
N PRO A 66 -1.96 14.12 6.87
CA PRO A 66 -3.17 14.06 7.69
C PRO A 66 -4.48 13.98 6.90
N THR A 67 -4.47 14.39 5.63
CA THR A 67 -5.65 14.36 4.75
C THR A 67 -5.77 13.09 3.92
N ASP A 68 -4.78 12.21 3.98
CA ASP A 68 -4.77 10.98 3.19
C ASP A 68 -5.78 9.98 3.76
N VAL A 69 -6.50 9.29 2.88
CA VAL A 69 -7.31 8.15 3.30
C VAL A 69 -6.43 6.91 3.27
N LEU A 70 -6.20 6.32 4.44
CA LEU A 70 -5.39 5.12 4.62
C LEU A 70 -6.26 3.86 4.57
N ILE A 71 -5.87 2.89 3.74
CA ILE A 71 -6.48 1.56 3.64
C ILE A 71 -5.39 0.52 3.88
N LEU A 72 -5.60 -0.33 4.87
CA LEU A 72 -4.72 -1.45 5.17
C LEU A 72 -5.20 -2.69 4.39
N LEU A 73 -4.26 -3.42 3.80
CA LEU A 73 -4.52 -4.72 3.19
C LEU A 73 -4.19 -5.80 4.23
N ASP A 74 -5.24 -6.47 4.71
CA ASP A 74 -5.17 -7.43 5.82
C ASP A 74 -6.09 -8.62 5.50
N GLU A 75 -5.67 -9.83 5.85
CA GLU A 75 -6.43 -11.06 5.59
C GLU A 75 -7.75 -11.14 6.38
N ASN A 76 -7.84 -10.46 7.51
CA ASN A 76 -9.04 -10.33 8.34
C ASN A 76 -9.87 -9.09 7.94
N GLY A 77 -9.43 -8.37 6.91
CA GLY A 77 -10.10 -7.19 6.38
C GLY A 77 -11.42 -7.49 5.69
N LYS A 78 -12.12 -6.43 5.29
CA LYS A 78 -13.37 -6.55 4.55
C LYS A 78 -13.09 -7.11 3.15
N GLN A 79 -13.62 -8.29 2.87
CA GLN A 79 -13.59 -8.87 1.53
C GLN A 79 -14.60 -8.19 0.60
N LEU A 80 -14.15 -7.89 -0.61
CA LEU A 80 -14.96 -7.34 -1.69
C LEU A 80 -14.65 -8.15 -2.95
N ASP A 81 -15.68 -8.44 -3.74
CA ASP A 81 -15.49 -8.87 -5.11
C ASP A 81 -15.04 -7.68 -5.98
N SER A 82 -14.72 -7.94 -7.25
CA SER A 82 -14.19 -6.90 -8.14
C SER A 82 -15.18 -5.74 -8.35
N ILE A 83 -16.48 -6.04 -8.45
CA ILE A 83 -17.53 -5.02 -8.63
C ILE A 83 -17.72 -4.21 -7.34
N GLY A 84 -17.70 -4.88 -6.19
CA GLY A 84 -17.75 -4.24 -4.87
C GLY A 84 -16.55 -3.31 -4.65
N PHE A 85 -15.35 -3.76 -5.04
CA PHE A 85 -14.14 -2.95 -4.93
C PHE A 85 -14.16 -1.74 -5.88
N SER A 86 -14.63 -1.88 -7.12
CA SER A 86 -14.76 -0.74 -8.03
C SER A 86 -15.75 0.30 -7.51
N ASN A 87 -16.88 -0.14 -6.96
CA ASN A 87 -17.85 0.75 -6.34
C ASN A 87 -17.29 1.45 -5.09
N TYR A 88 -16.49 0.74 -4.30
CA TYR A 88 -15.80 1.29 -3.14
C TYR A 88 -14.81 2.40 -3.55
N LEU A 89 -13.99 2.15 -4.57
CA LEU A 89 -13.08 3.15 -5.13
C LEU A 89 -13.85 4.36 -5.68
N GLN A 90 -14.94 4.15 -6.41
CA GLN A 90 -15.75 5.24 -6.98
C GLN A 90 -16.29 6.18 -5.89
N LYS A 91 -16.72 5.64 -4.74
CA LYS A 91 -17.19 6.46 -3.61
C LYS A 91 -16.10 7.41 -3.10
N HIS A 92 -14.87 6.92 -2.99
CA HIS A 92 -13.72 7.75 -2.61
C HIS A 92 -13.38 8.77 -3.70
N MET A 93 -13.45 8.39 -4.97
CA MET A 93 -13.25 9.35 -6.07
C MET A 93 -14.26 10.50 -6.02
N ASN A 94 -15.49 10.21 -5.62
CA ASN A 94 -16.57 11.19 -5.53
C ASN A 94 -16.55 12.03 -4.24
N SER A 95 -15.79 11.62 -3.21
CA SER A 95 -15.76 12.32 -1.92
C SER A 95 -14.83 13.53 -1.89
N GLY A 96 -14.12 13.80 -3.00
CA GLY A 96 -13.21 14.94 -3.13
C GLY A 96 -11.84 14.72 -2.46
N ILE A 97 -11.53 13.51 -2.00
CA ILE A 97 -10.20 13.21 -1.44
C ILE A 97 -9.13 13.36 -2.51
N LYS A 98 -7.98 13.90 -2.11
CA LYS A 98 -6.85 14.08 -3.03
C LYS A 98 -6.06 12.80 -3.20
N GLN A 99 -5.91 12.00 -2.14
CA GLN A 99 -5.04 10.85 -2.12
C GLN A 99 -5.65 9.69 -1.32
N LEU A 100 -5.62 8.52 -1.93
CA LEU A 100 -5.99 7.24 -1.33
C LEU A 100 -4.71 6.39 -1.23
N VAL A 101 -4.39 5.90 -0.04
CA VAL A 101 -3.16 5.16 0.22
C VAL A 101 -3.48 3.74 0.66
N PHE A 102 -3.09 2.76 -0.14
CA PHE A 102 -3.09 1.35 0.22
C PHE A 102 -1.75 0.98 0.84
N VAL A 103 -1.77 0.15 1.89
CA VAL A 103 -0.56 -0.33 2.57
C VAL A 103 -0.53 -1.85 2.58
N ILE A 104 0.63 -2.40 2.18
CA ILE A 104 1.02 -3.79 2.39
C ILE A 104 2.07 -3.80 3.50
N GLY A 105 1.73 -4.45 4.61
CA GLY A 105 2.58 -4.62 5.77
C GLY A 105 3.78 -5.53 5.53
N GLY A 106 4.63 -5.64 6.55
CA GLY A 106 5.72 -6.61 6.59
C GLY A 106 5.22 -8.04 6.83
N PRO A 107 6.12 -9.01 7.01
CA PRO A 107 5.75 -10.42 7.22
C PRO A 107 4.93 -10.68 8.50
N TYR A 108 4.89 -9.73 9.43
CA TYR A 108 4.17 -9.84 10.70
C TYR A 108 2.90 -8.96 10.77
N GLY A 109 2.55 -8.28 9.67
CA GLY A 109 1.45 -7.32 9.61
C GLY A 109 1.88 -5.88 9.86
#